data_AF-A0AAN9Y829-F1
#
_entry.id   AF-A0AAN9Y829-F1
#
_cell.length_a   1.000
_cell.length_b   1.000
_cell.length_c   1.000
_cell.angle_alpha   90.00
_cell.angle_beta   90.00
_cell.angle_gamma   90.00
#
_symmetry.space_group_name_H-M   'P 1'
#
loop_
_entity.id
_entity.type
_entity.pdbx_description
1 polymer ?
#
loop_
_entity_poly.entity_id
_entity_poly.type
_entity_poly.pdbx_seq_one_letter_code
_entity_poly.pdbx_strand_id
1 'polypeptide(L)'
;MVTLFLISLALILGAFFSEDLKNVSSSVDIVTLTLSAMYKAWFVNTHIYKFQHLIEFMDKKFKVSIRNGNGDVISVEEKSKNCSLYTFLLCFSGAFVMAVYAIVPILENKAFIKTSNSTEQLFRQIKFPLLTWIPFDVYWSPMYEFFYFIHAFALYASANIYLVNDTFFFMMIYQIFIQMKMLKEMLTNIGNGKFDFMDENWEILPSHEKLSGKMTSY
;
A
#
# COMPACT_ATOMS: atom_id res chain seq x y z
N MET A 1 10.70 11.00 -6.83
CA MET A 1 9.92 12.24 -6.64
C MET A 1 10.03 13.14 -7.85
N VAL A 2 11.22 13.64 -8.22
CA VAL A 2 11.40 14.51 -9.40
C VAL A 2 10.92 13.84 -10.71
N THR A 3 11.26 12.57 -10.93
CA THR A 3 10.82 11.80 -12.10
C THR A 3 9.30 11.65 -12.19
N LEU A 4 8.63 11.34 -11.07
CA LEU A 4 7.17 11.25 -11.01
C LEU A 4 6.51 12.62 -11.25
N PHE A 5 7.08 13.69 -10.69
CA PHE A 5 6.59 15.05 -10.90
C PHE A 5 6.65 15.46 -12.38
N LEU A 6 7.79 15.21 -13.04
CA LEU A 6 7.94 15.50 -14.47
C LEU A 6 6.96 14.70 -15.32
N ILE A 7 6.70 13.44 -14.98
CA ILE A 7 5.76 12.59 -15.71
C ILE A 7 4.31 13.02 -15.46
N SER A 8 3.93 13.36 -14.23
CA SER A 8 2.61 13.94 -13.94
C SER A 8 2.39 15.24 -14.71
N LEU A 9 3.40 16.10 -14.81
CA LEU A 9 3.31 17.34 -15.58
C LEU A 9 3.15 17.07 -17.09
N ALA A 10 3.92 16.11 -17.64
CA ALA A 10 3.79 15.69 -19.04
C ALA A 10 2.41 15.06 -19.34
N LEU A 11 1.84 14.30 -18.40
CA LEU A 11 0.50 13.73 -18.51
C LEU A 11 -0.59 14.79 -18.47
N ILE A 12 -0.47 15.77 -17.57
CA ILE A 12 -1.40 16.90 -17.48
C ILE A 12 -1.40 17.69 -18.80
N LEU A 13 -0.21 18.02 -19.32
CA LEU A 13 -0.08 18.69 -20.61
C LEU A 13 -0.69 17.84 -21.74
N GLY A 14 -0.42 16.52 -21.76
CA GLY A 14 -1.01 15.59 -22.73
C GLY A 14 -2.53 15.54 -22.69
N ALA A 15 -3.14 15.62 -21.50
CA ALA A 15 -4.59 15.68 -21.33
C ALA A 15 -5.18 17.01 -21.85
N PHE A 16 -4.49 18.14 -21.66
CA PHE A 16 -4.94 19.44 -22.16
C PHE A 16 -4.86 19.57 -23.69
N PHE A 17 -3.88 18.92 -24.33
CA PHE A 17 -3.69 18.96 -25.78
C PHE A 17 -4.40 17.83 -26.54
N SER A 18 -5.07 16.90 -25.86
CA SER A 18 -5.79 15.81 -26.52
C SER A 18 -7.18 16.24 -26.96
N GLU A 19 -7.48 16.11 -28.25
CA GLU A 19 -8.80 16.41 -28.82
C GLU A 19 -9.83 15.28 -28.60
N ASP A 20 -9.35 14.05 -28.34
CA ASP A 20 -10.19 12.87 -28.14
C ASP A 20 -10.67 12.72 -26.68
N LEU A 21 -11.99 12.83 -26.44
CA LEU A 21 -12.59 12.68 -25.10
C LEU A 21 -12.26 11.34 -24.43
N LYS A 22 -12.19 10.25 -25.20
CA LYS A 22 -11.86 8.92 -24.67
C LYS A 22 -10.43 8.87 -24.13
N ASN A 23 -9.51 9.53 -24.82
CA ASN A 23 -8.11 9.61 -24.45
C ASN A 23 -7.90 10.54 -23.25
N VAL A 24 -8.64 11.65 -23.20
CA VAL A 24 -8.68 12.55 -22.03
C VAL A 24 -9.17 11.81 -20.80
N SER A 25 -10.29 11.09 -20.88
CA SER A 25 -10.84 10.33 -19.74
C SER A 25 -9.84 9.32 -19.19
N SER A 26 -9.21 8.52 -20.05
CA SER A 26 -8.20 7.54 -19.60
C SER A 26 -6.96 8.22 -19.01
N SER A 27 -6.60 9.40 -19.49
CA SER A 27 -5.44 10.14 -18.99
C SER A 27 -5.71 10.75 -17.60
N VAL A 28 -6.93 11.20 -17.35
CA VAL A 28 -7.35 11.75 -16.05
C VAL A 28 -7.20 10.72 -14.93
N ASP A 29 -7.57 9.47 -15.16
CA ASP A 29 -7.42 8.40 -14.16
C ASP A 29 -5.94 8.20 -13.78
N ILE A 30 -5.06 8.18 -14.78
CA ILE A 30 -3.62 7.99 -14.59
C ILE A 30 -2.98 9.22 -13.93
N VAL A 31 -3.38 10.42 -14.32
CA VAL A 31 -2.97 11.67 -13.66
C VAL A 31 -3.38 11.65 -12.20
N THR A 32 -4.62 11.26 -11.91
CA THR A 32 -5.13 11.17 -10.54
C THR A 32 -4.36 10.15 -9.71
N LEU A 33 -4.04 8.99 -10.29
CA LEU A 33 -3.22 7.96 -9.64
C LEU A 33 -1.82 8.50 -9.31
N THR A 34 -1.14 9.09 -10.29
CA THR A 34 0.24 9.58 -10.12
C THR A 34 0.33 10.76 -9.15
N LEU A 35 -0.61 11.71 -9.23
CA LEU A 35 -0.70 12.82 -8.27
C LEU A 35 -0.99 12.33 -6.85
N SER A 36 -1.89 11.36 -6.70
CA SER A 36 -2.20 10.77 -5.40
C SER A 36 -1.00 10.04 -4.80
N ALA A 37 -0.27 9.26 -5.61
CA ALA A 37 0.96 8.59 -5.19
C ALA A 37 2.03 9.60 -4.76
N MET A 38 2.20 10.68 -5.53
CA MET A 38 3.15 11.75 -5.21
C MET A 38 2.78 12.48 -3.92
N TYR A 39 1.49 12.83 -3.74
CA TYR A 39 1.00 13.46 -2.53
C TYR A 39 1.22 12.56 -1.30
N LYS A 40 0.86 11.27 -1.37
CA LYS A 40 1.07 10.32 -0.27
C LYS A 40 2.55 10.13 0.05
N ALA A 41 3.41 9.97 -0.96
CA ALA A 41 4.86 9.86 -0.77
C ALA A 41 5.44 11.10 -0.10
N TRP A 42 5.04 12.29 -0.56
CA TRP A 42 5.45 13.54 0.03
C TRP A 42 4.97 13.66 1.49
N PHE A 43 3.71 13.33 1.76
CA PHE A 43 3.12 13.39 3.09
C PHE A 43 3.83 12.45 4.07
N VAL A 44 4.05 11.19 3.68
CA VAL A 44 4.75 10.20 4.50
C VAL A 44 6.20 10.60 4.73
N ASN A 45 6.91 11.06 3.70
CA ASN A 45 8.30 11.50 3.83
C ASN A 45 8.44 12.72 4.76
N THR A 46 7.51 13.67 4.68
CA THR A 46 7.49 14.86 5.55
C THR A 46 7.26 14.49 7.02
N HIS A 47 6.46 13.46 7.27
CA HIS A 47 6.08 13.04 8.63
C HIS A 47 6.77 11.74 9.07
N ILE A 48 7.83 11.32 8.40
CA ILE A 48 8.44 9.99 8.59
C ILE A 48 8.86 9.76 10.04
N TYR A 49 9.40 10.77 10.71
CA TYR A 49 9.81 10.68 12.12
C TYR A 49 8.63 10.42 13.07
N LYS A 50 7.45 11.01 12.79
CA LYS A 50 6.25 10.77 13.59
C LYS A 50 5.74 9.35 13.38
N PHE A 51 5.77 8.86 12.15
CA PHE A 51 5.39 7.48 11.84
C PHE A 51 6.36 6.47 12.44
N GLN A 52 7.66 6.71 12.38
CA GLN A 52 8.67 5.87 13.03
C GLN A 52 8.45 5.83 14.55
N HIS A 53 8.27 6.98 15.19
CA HIS A 53 7.96 7.04 16.62
C HIS A 53 6.65 6.29 16.95
N LEU A 54 5.62 6.42 16.11
CA LEU A 54 4.37 5.68 16.29
C LEU A 54 4.58 4.17 16.19
N ILE A 55 5.31 3.69 15.17
CA ILE A 55 5.63 2.27 15.01
C ILE A 55 6.44 1.75 16.20
N GLU A 56 7.45 2.50 16.66
CA GLU A 56 8.21 2.13 17.86
C GLU A 56 7.35 2.10 19.12
N PHE A 57 6.45 3.07 19.26
CA PHE A 57 5.50 3.09 20.37
C PHE A 57 4.59 1.86 20.33
N MET A 58 4.08 1.52 19.14
CA MET A 58 3.28 0.31 18.93
C MET A 58 4.08 -0.95 19.26
N ASP A 59 5.31 -1.08 18.75
CA ASP A 59 6.13 -2.27 18.98
C ASP A 59 6.52 -2.46 20.46
N LYS A 60 6.83 -1.37 21.18
CA LYS A 60 7.24 -1.43 22.59
C LYS A 60 6.07 -1.57 23.57
N LYS A 61 4.94 -0.89 23.30
CA LYS A 61 3.82 -0.83 24.27
C LYS A 61 2.73 -1.83 23.98
N PHE A 62 2.63 -2.35 22.76
CA PHE A 62 1.50 -3.18 22.34
C PHE A 62 1.81 -4.69 22.28
N LYS A 63 2.97 -5.14 22.75
CA LYS A 63 3.30 -6.57 22.91
C LYS A 63 2.65 -7.19 24.15
N VAL A 64 1.35 -6.95 24.35
CA VAL A 64 0.60 -7.54 25.46
C VAL A 64 -0.01 -8.86 24.99
N SER A 65 0.35 -9.96 25.64
CA SER A 65 -0.35 -11.24 25.53
C SER A 65 -1.37 -11.38 26.64
N ILE A 66 -2.61 -11.78 26.31
CA ILE A 66 -3.70 -11.92 27.28
C ILE A 66 -4.18 -13.35 27.28
N ARG A 67 -4.43 -13.91 28.47
CA ARG A 67 -5.07 -15.22 28.60
C ARG A 67 -6.59 -15.06 28.48
N ASN A 68 -7.19 -15.77 27.54
CA ASN A 68 -8.64 -15.82 27.38
C ASN A 68 -9.29 -16.62 28.53
N GLY A 69 -10.59 -16.45 28.77
CA GLY A 69 -11.34 -17.19 29.79
C GLY A 69 -11.39 -18.72 29.59
N ASN A 70 -10.90 -19.21 28.45
CA ASN A 70 -10.69 -20.63 28.13
C ASN A 70 -9.27 -21.14 28.46
N GLY A 71 -8.36 -20.26 28.88
CA GLY A 71 -6.97 -20.59 29.19
C GLY A 71 -5.97 -20.38 28.04
N ASP A 72 -6.45 -20.09 26.83
CA ASP A 72 -5.60 -19.82 25.65
C ASP A 72 -4.90 -18.47 25.75
N VAL A 73 -3.61 -18.43 25.40
CA VAL A 73 -2.84 -17.18 25.33
C VAL A 73 -3.07 -16.55 23.95
N ILE A 74 -3.72 -15.40 23.91
CA ILE A 74 -3.90 -14.63 22.69
C ILE A 74 -2.78 -13.61 22.62
N SER A 75 -1.90 -13.76 21.63
CA SER A 75 -0.88 -12.76 21.30
C SER A 75 -1.33 -11.88 20.13
N VAL A 76 -0.96 -10.60 20.19
CA VAL A 76 -1.11 -9.63 19.09
C VAL A 76 -0.37 -10.09 17.86
N GLU A 77 0.79 -10.73 18.05
CA GLU A 77 1.64 -11.23 16.97
C GLU A 77 0.94 -12.35 16.19
N GLU A 78 0.29 -13.26 16.91
CA GLU A 78 -0.46 -14.36 16.29
C GLU A 78 -1.66 -13.85 15.48
N LYS A 79 -2.44 -12.92 16.05
CA LYS A 79 -3.57 -12.29 15.33
C LYS A 79 -3.11 -11.42 14.14
N SER A 80 -1.93 -10.81 14.22
CA SER A 80 -1.40 -9.93 13.16
C SER A 80 -0.59 -10.66 12.09
N LYS A 81 -0.20 -11.93 12.29
CA LYS A 81 0.53 -12.74 11.32
C LYS A 81 -0.14 -12.79 9.94
N ASN A 82 -1.48 -12.90 9.92
CA ASN A 82 -2.26 -12.92 8.69
C ASN A 82 -2.24 -11.56 7.96
N CYS A 83 -2.01 -10.46 8.68
CA CYS A 83 -1.97 -9.14 8.09
C CYS A 83 -0.79 -9.01 7.12
N SER A 84 0.39 -9.54 7.49
CA SER A 84 1.56 -9.54 6.60
C SER A 84 1.30 -10.26 5.29
N LEU A 85 0.57 -11.39 5.35
CA LEU A 85 0.16 -12.14 4.17
C LEU A 85 -0.82 -11.35 3.29
N TYR A 86 -1.81 -10.66 3.88
CA TYR A 86 -2.73 -9.81 3.12
C TYR A 86 -2.01 -8.65 2.41
N THR A 87 -1.06 -8.00 3.08
CA THR A 87 -0.22 -6.97 2.47
C THR A 87 0.57 -7.51 1.30
N PHE A 88 1.21 -8.67 1.47
CA PHE A 88 1.96 -9.31 0.40
C PHE A 88 1.07 -9.62 -0.81
N LEU A 89 -0.10 -10.23 -0.58
CA LEU A 89 -1.05 -10.54 -1.65
C LEU A 89 -1.54 -9.29 -2.37
N LEU A 90 -1.85 -8.22 -1.64
CA LEU A 90 -2.30 -6.96 -2.22
C LEU A 90 -1.21 -6.32 -3.08
N CYS A 91 0.02 -6.21 -2.58
CA CYS A 91 1.15 -5.69 -3.35
C CYS A 91 1.45 -6.56 -4.58
N PHE A 92 1.39 -7.88 -4.45
CA PHE A 92 1.60 -8.81 -5.57
C PHE A 92 0.52 -8.65 -6.64
N SER A 93 -0.76 -8.57 -6.25
CA SER A 93 -1.86 -8.32 -7.19
C SER A 93 -1.71 -6.98 -7.91
N GLY A 94 -1.27 -5.93 -7.20
CA GLY A 94 -0.99 -4.64 -7.79
C GLY A 94 0.12 -4.71 -8.83
N ALA A 95 1.26 -5.31 -8.46
CA ALA A 95 2.38 -5.52 -9.38
C ALA A 95 1.97 -6.31 -10.63
N PHE A 96 1.14 -7.35 -10.45
CA PHE A 96 0.60 -8.15 -11.56
C PHE A 96 -0.27 -7.32 -12.50
N VAL A 97 -1.23 -6.55 -11.96
CA VAL A 97 -2.10 -5.67 -12.77
C VAL A 97 -1.26 -4.66 -13.56
N MET A 98 -0.24 -4.07 -12.93
CA MET A 98 0.65 -3.12 -13.62
C MET A 98 1.48 -3.80 -14.73
N ALA A 99 1.95 -5.02 -14.50
CA ALA A 99 2.66 -5.79 -15.52
C ALA A 99 1.76 -6.09 -16.72
N VAL A 100 0.51 -6.51 -16.48
CA VAL A 100 -0.48 -6.73 -17.55
C VAL A 100 -0.73 -5.43 -18.31
N TYR A 101 -0.97 -4.32 -17.61
CA TYR A 101 -1.19 -3.01 -18.23
C TYR A 101 0.00 -2.57 -19.10
N ALA A 102 1.23 -2.84 -18.67
CA ALA A 102 2.44 -2.56 -19.44
C ALA A 102 2.67 -3.53 -20.61
N ILE A 103 1.95 -4.66 -20.72
CA ILE A 103 2.08 -5.61 -21.84
C ILE A 103 1.02 -5.34 -22.91
N VAL A 104 -0.18 -4.88 -22.53
CA VAL A 104 -1.31 -4.59 -23.44
C VAL A 104 -0.90 -3.76 -24.68
N PRO A 105 -0.25 -2.58 -24.55
CA PRO A 105 0.10 -1.78 -25.73
C PRO A 105 1.16 -2.45 -26.62
N ILE A 106 2.03 -3.30 -26.07
CA ILE A 106 2.99 -4.08 -26.87
C ILE A 106 2.26 -5.10 -27.75
N LEU A 107 1.23 -5.76 -27.20
CA LEU A 107 0.41 -6.71 -27.95
C LEU A 107 -0.40 -6.02 -29.05
N GLU A 108 -1.02 -4.87 -28.73
CA GLU A 108 -1.75 -4.07 -29.72
C GLU A 108 -0.84 -3.60 -30.85
N ASN A 109 0.36 -3.09 -30.52
CA ASN A 109 1.33 -2.66 -31.52
C ASN A 109 1.77 -3.82 -32.42
N LYS A 110 2.10 -5.01 -31.87
CA LYS A 110 2.50 -6.17 -32.68
C LYS A 110 1.37 -6.70 -33.58
N ALA A 111 0.14 -6.73 -33.07
CA ALA A 111 -1.03 -7.16 -33.85
C ALA A 111 -1.31 -6.19 -35.02
N PHE A 112 -1.18 -4.88 -34.77
CA PHE A 112 -1.34 -3.86 -35.79
C PHE A 112 -0.25 -3.94 -36.87
N ILE A 113 1.01 -4.14 -36.47
CA ILE A 113 2.15 -4.28 -37.40
C ILE A 113 1.97 -5.46 -38.34
N LYS A 114 1.42 -6.58 -37.87
CA LYS A 114 1.15 -7.76 -38.69
C LYS A 114 0.07 -7.51 -39.77
N THR A 115 -0.77 -6.51 -39.59
CA THR A 115 -1.94 -6.24 -40.44
C THR A 115 -1.69 -5.09 -41.44
N SER A 116 -0.63 -4.29 -41.23
CA SER A 116 -0.32 -3.10 -42.00
C SER A 116 0.84 -3.34 -42.98
N ASN A 117 0.64 -3.07 -44.27
CA ASN A 117 1.66 -3.20 -45.32
C ASN A 117 2.45 -1.89 -45.59
N SER A 118 2.16 -0.80 -44.90
CA SER A 118 2.78 0.52 -45.13
C SER A 118 3.50 1.04 -43.88
N THR A 119 4.83 1.14 -43.99
CA THR A 119 5.77 1.53 -42.92
C THR A 119 5.52 2.94 -42.36
N GLU A 120 5.02 3.88 -43.17
CA GLU A 120 4.81 5.27 -42.73
C GLU A 120 3.56 5.48 -41.84
N GLN A 121 2.50 4.69 -42.04
CA GLN A 121 1.33 4.73 -41.15
C GLN A 121 1.57 4.00 -39.82
N LEU A 122 2.54 3.08 -39.81
CA LEU A 122 2.96 2.28 -38.67
C LEU A 122 3.53 3.14 -37.53
N PHE A 123 4.44 4.08 -37.87
CA PHE A 123 5.12 4.92 -36.88
C PHE A 123 4.21 5.97 -36.26
N ARG A 124 3.19 6.44 -37.01
CA ARG A 124 2.26 7.47 -36.55
C ARG A 124 1.22 7.00 -35.52
N GLN A 125 1.07 5.68 -35.32
CA GLN A 125 0.04 5.08 -34.46
C GLN A 125 0.59 4.25 -33.30
N ILE A 126 1.91 4.27 -33.06
CA ILE A 126 2.51 3.50 -31.97
C ILE A 126 2.01 4.05 -30.64
N LYS A 127 1.27 3.23 -29.90
CA LYS A 127 0.73 3.62 -28.58
C LYS A 127 1.81 3.46 -27.51
N PHE A 128 1.99 4.52 -26.72
CA PHE A 128 2.72 4.47 -25.46
C PHE A 128 1.82 3.92 -24.34
N PRO A 129 2.39 3.35 -23.27
CA PRO A 129 1.62 2.91 -22.11
C PRO A 129 1.02 4.09 -21.34
N LEU A 130 1.54 5.29 -21.58
CA LEU A 130 1.06 6.56 -21.07
C LEU A 130 0.81 7.50 -22.25
N LEU A 131 -0.36 8.11 -22.29
CA LEU A 131 -0.70 9.08 -23.32
C LEU A 131 -0.09 10.44 -22.97
N THR A 132 1.20 10.59 -23.22
CA THR A 132 1.96 11.81 -22.92
C THR A 132 2.24 12.61 -24.18
N TRP A 133 2.14 13.93 -24.10
CA TRP A 133 2.63 14.80 -25.17
C TRP A 133 4.15 14.89 -25.10
N ILE A 134 4.83 14.56 -26.20
CA ILE A 134 6.28 14.63 -26.30
C ILE A 134 6.66 15.63 -27.40
N PRO A 135 7.45 16.67 -27.11
CA PRO A 135 7.76 17.75 -28.05
C PRO A 135 8.73 17.35 -29.18
N PHE A 136 9.24 16.12 -29.19
CA PHE A 136 10.23 15.63 -30.16
C PHE A 136 9.79 14.28 -30.73
N ASP A 137 10.28 13.96 -31.93
CA ASP A 137 9.95 12.72 -32.63
C ASP A 137 10.63 11.51 -31.94
N VAL A 138 9.85 10.76 -31.16
CA VAL A 138 10.32 9.59 -30.39
C VAL A 138 10.06 8.29 -31.15
N TYR A 139 9.49 8.35 -32.37
CA TYR A 139 9.06 7.15 -33.07
C TYR A 139 10.22 6.37 -33.71
N TRP A 140 11.46 6.86 -33.57
CA TRP A 140 12.66 6.18 -34.04
C TRP A 140 13.27 5.26 -32.96
N SER A 141 13.63 4.03 -33.37
CA SER A 141 14.42 3.13 -32.52
C SER A 141 15.86 3.65 -32.44
N PRO A 142 16.51 3.70 -31.25
CA PRO A 142 16.16 3.07 -29.97
C PRO A 142 15.43 3.98 -28.94
N MET A 143 15.17 5.25 -29.27
CA MET A 143 14.59 6.21 -28.33
C MET A 143 13.20 5.77 -27.85
N TYR A 144 12.39 5.20 -28.74
CA TYR A 144 11.08 4.66 -28.39
C TYR A 144 11.12 3.69 -27.19
N GLU A 145 12.01 2.70 -27.23
CA GLU A 145 12.10 1.65 -26.20
C GLU A 145 12.52 2.21 -24.84
N PHE A 146 13.43 3.20 -24.85
CA PHE A 146 13.89 3.87 -23.64
C PHE A 146 12.75 4.66 -22.97
N PHE A 147 12.02 5.47 -23.74
CA PHE A 147 10.87 6.21 -23.22
C PHE A 147 9.74 5.29 -22.78
N TYR A 148 9.51 4.20 -23.50
CA TYR A 148 8.56 3.18 -23.11
C TYR A 148 8.90 2.61 -21.73
N PHE A 149 10.16 2.23 -21.52
CA PHE A 149 10.62 1.68 -20.25
C PHE A 149 10.49 2.68 -19.10
N ILE A 150 10.85 3.94 -19.32
CA ILE A 150 10.69 5.00 -18.31
C ILE A 150 9.22 5.18 -17.93
N HIS A 151 8.32 5.23 -18.90
CA HIS A 151 6.88 5.37 -18.65
C HIS A 151 6.31 4.16 -17.91
N ALA A 152 6.66 2.94 -18.32
CA ALA A 152 6.23 1.72 -17.65
C ALA A 152 6.76 1.66 -16.21
N PHE A 153 8.03 1.99 -15.98
CA PHE A 153 8.63 2.02 -14.67
C PHE A 153 8.00 3.09 -13.77
N ALA A 154 7.74 4.29 -14.30
CA ALA A 154 7.11 5.35 -13.53
C ALA A 154 5.68 5.00 -13.12
N LEU A 155 4.91 4.42 -14.04
CA LEU A 155 3.56 3.96 -13.75
C LEU A 155 3.60 2.85 -12.69
N TYR A 156 4.49 1.86 -12.83
CA TYR A 156 4.72 0.81 -11.83
C TYR A 156 5.08 1.39 -10.46
N ALA A 157 6.04 2.33 -10.41
CA ALA A 157 6.47 2.98 -9.18
C ALA A 157 5.33 3.76 -8.52
N SER A 158 4.55 4.51 -9.30
CA SER A 158 3.42 5.28 -8.77
C SER A 158 2.34 4.40 -8.14
N ALA A 159 1.96 3.30 -8.81
CA ALA A 159 1.00 2.35 -8.28
C ALA A 159 1.50 1.66 -7.01
N ASN A 160 2.78 1.25 -6.98
CA ASN A 160 3.36 0.63 -5.78
C ASN A 160 3.42 1.59 -4.59
N ILE A 161 3.85 2.84 -4.81
CA ILE A 161 3.86 3.87 -3.77
C ILE A 161 2.45 4.09 -3.22
N TYR A 162 1.44 4.14 -4.10
CA TYR A 162 0.06 4.29 -3.70
C TYR A 162 -0.40 3.11 -2.80
N LEU A 163 -0.19 1.88 -3.26
CA LEU A 163 -0.62 0.66 -2.57
C LEU A 163 0.12 0.47 -1.23
N VAL A 164 1.43 0.70 -1.19
CA VAL A 164 2.23 0.54 0.03
C VAL A 164 1.79 1.52 1.10
N ASN A 165 1.53 2.79 0.73
CA ASN A 165 1.06 3.79 1.68
C ASN A 165 -0.32 3.43 2.24
N ASP A 166 -1.27 3.01 1.39
CA ASP A 166 -2.59 2.60 1.89
C ASP A 166 -2.49 1.40 2.81
N THR A 167 -1.72 0.39 2.40
CA THR A 167 -1.53 -0.81 3.20
C THR A 167 -0.89 -0.50 4.54
N PHE A 168 0.05 0.45 4.58
CA PHE A 168 0.65 0.93 5.82
C PHE A 168 -0.38 1.57 6.76
N PHE A 169 -1.25 2.45 6.27
CA PHE A 169 -2.31 3.04 7.09
C PHE A 169 -3.34 2.01 7.55
N PHE A 170 -3.76 1.09 6.67
CA PHE A 170 -4.65 0.00 7.02
C PHE A 170 -4.05 -0.90 8.12
N MET A 171 -2.75 -1.21 8.02
CA MET A 171 -2.02 -1.97 9.03
C MET A 171 -2.04 -1.29 10.40
N MET A 172 -1.76 0.02 10.46
CA MET A 172 -1.81 0.75 11.73
C MET A 172 -3.21 0.71 12.36
N ILE A 173 -4.25 0.94 11.56
CA ILE A 173 -5.65 0.89 12.02
C ILE A 173 -6.01 -0.53 12.50
N TYR A 174 -5.59 -1.55 11.75
CA TYR A 174 -5.85 -2.95 12.07
C TYR A 174 -5.21 -3.35 13.40
N GLN A 175 -3.97 -2.90 13.66
CA GLN A 175 -3.30 -3.13 14.93
C GLN A 175 -4.06 -2.46 16.10
N ILE A 176 -4.50 -1.21 15.94
CA ILE A 176 -5.32 -0.52 16.95
C ILE A 176 -6.61 -1.31 17.23
N PHE A 177 -7.26 -1.84 16.19
CA PHE A 177 -8.45 -2.66 16.34
C PHE A 177 -8.20 -3.95 17.12
N ILE A 178 -7.07 -4.64 16.86
CA ILE A 178 -6.66 -5.82 17.63
C ILE A 178 -6.51 -5.45 19.11
N GLN A 179 -5.85 -4.34 19.41
CA GLN A 179 -5.65 -3.87 20.79
C GLN A 179 -6.97 -3.58 21.50
N MET A 180 -7.90 -2.89 20.82
CA MET A 180 -9.23 -2.62 21.39
C MET A 180 -10.00 -3.91 21.67
N LYS A 181 -9.90 -4.90 20.77
CA LYS A 181 -10.53 -6.21 20.98
C LYS A 181 -9.94 -6.94 22.18
N MET A 182 -8.62 -6.89 22.36
CA MET A 182 -7.94 -7.47 23.51
C MET A 182 -8.32 -6.77 24.82
N LEU A 183 -8.40 -5.44 24.82
CA LEU A 183 -8.88 -4.68 25.97
C LEU A 183 -10.33 -5.06 26.35
N LYS A 184 -11.21 -5.26 25.36
CA LYS A 184 -12.58 -5.73 25.60
C LYS A 184 -12.61 -7.13 26.22
N GLU A 185 -11.80 -8.06 25.69
CA GLU A 185 -11.66 -9.42 26.23
C GLU A 185 -11.14 -9.37 27.68
N MET A 186 -10.14 -8.53 27.95
CA MET A 186 -9.58 -8.28 29.28
C MET A 186 -10.64 -7.77 30.27
N LEU A 187 -11.37 -6.70 29.92
CA LEU A 187 -12.44 -6.14 30.75
C LEU A 187 -13.55 -7.15 31.04
N THR A 188 -13.89 -7.98 30.06
CA THR A 188 -14.88 -9.05 30.21
C THR A 188 -14.39 -10.13 31.18
N ASN A 189 -13.11 -10.48 31.13
CA ASN A 189 -12.51 -11.44 32.06
C ASN A 189 -12.46 -10.89 33.49
N ILE A 190 -12.19 -9.59 33.68
CA ILE A 190 -12.29 -8.93 35.01
C ILE A 190 -13.70 -9.04 35.55
N GLY A 191 -14.71 -8.67 34.75
CA GLY A 191 -16.12 -8.72 35.17
C GLY A 191 -16.59 -10.12 35.56
N ASN A 192 -15.99 -11.16 34.98
CA ASN A 192 -16.29 -12.56 35.26
C ASN A 192 -15.39 -13.18 36.36
N GLY A 193 -14.49 -12.41 36.98
CA GLY A 193 -13.58 -12.90 38.03
C GLY A 193 -12.49 -13.86 37.55
N LYS A 194 -12.19 -13.91 36.25
CA LYS A 194 -11.23 -14.86 35.63
C LYS A 194 -9.93 -14.16 35.23
N PHE A 195 -9.36 -13.35 36.13
CA PHE A 195 -8.32 -12.40 35.76
C PHE A 195 -6.91 -12.79 36.23
N ASP A 196 -6.13 -13.36 35.31
CA ASP A 196 -4.68 -13.58 35.48
C ASP A 196 -3.92 -12.64 34.55
N PHE A 197 -3.12 -11.72 35.11
CA PHE A 197 -2.11 -11.00 34.33
C PHE A 197 -0.88 -11.90 34.15
N MET A 198 -0.39 -12.00 32.91
CA MET A 198 0.92 -12.57 32.61
C MET A 198 1.89 -11.41 32.39
N ASP A 199 2.95 -11.34 33.18
CA ASP A 199 4.06 -10.40 32.95
C ASP A 199 4.90 -10.85 31.75
N GLU A 200 5.81 -9.99 31.28
CA GLU A 200 6.80 -10.21 30.21
C GLU A 200 7.69 -11.45 30.46
N ASN A 201 7.67 -12.01 31.67
CA ASN A 201 8.35 -13.23 32.09
C ASN A 201 7.45 -14.48 32.15
N TRP A 202 6.20 -14.43 31.69
CA TRP A 202 5.22 -15.53 31.78
C TRP A 202 4.90 -15.97 33.22
N GLU A 203 5.28 -15.16 34.21
CA GLU A 203 4.90 -15.38 35.60
C GLU A 203 3.47 -14.82 35.82
N ILE A 204 2.62 -15.66 36.42
CA ILE A 204 1.30 -15.24 36.90
C ILE A 204 1.55 -14.18 37.97
N LEU A 205 1.20 -12.93 37.69
CA LEU A 205 1.14 -11.93 38.75
C LEU A 205 0.06 -12.42 39.73
N PRO A 206 0.41 -12.66 41.00
CA PRO A 206 -0.53 -13.26 41.94
C PRO A 206 -1.78 -12.39 42.01
N SER A 207 -2.91 -13.01 41.66
CA SER A 207 -4.22 -12.40 41.74
C SER A 207 -4.42 -11.76 43.13
N HIS A 208 -5.11 -10.62 43.15
CA HIS A 208 -5.46 -9.83 44.34
C HIS A 208 -6.21 -10.62 45.44
N GLU A 209 -6.49 -11.91 45.24
CA GLU A 209 -7.09 -12.83 46.20
C GLU A 209 -6.22 -13.02 47.46
N LYS A 210 -4.89 -12.85 47.37
CA LYS A 210 -4.01 -12.82 48.56
C LYS A 210 -4.04 -11.52 49.36
N LEU A 211 -4.61 -10.44 48.84
CA LEU A 211 -4.72 -9.15 49.56
C LEU A 211 -6.07 -9.03 50.29
N SER A 212 -7.14 -9.63 49.77
CA SER A 212 -8.45 -9.67 50.44
C SER A 212 -8.47 -10.60 51.66
N GLY A 213 -7.71 -11.71 51.64
CA GLY A 213 -7.63 -12.64 52.78
C GLY A 213 -6.81 -12.16 53.98
N LYS A 214 -6.18 -10.97 53.89
CA LYS A 214 -5.39 -10.38 54.99
C LYS A 214 -6.05 -9.19 55.70
N MET A 215 -7.22 -8.71 55.25
CA MET A 215 -7.92 -7.60 55.90
C MET A 215 -9.06 -8.02 56.85
N THR A 216 -9.35 -9.32 57.01
CA THR A 216 -10.36 -9.83 57.95
C THR A 216 -9.78 -10.46 59.22
N SER A 217 -8.51 -10.18 59.51
CA SER A 217 -7.85 -10.62 60.75
C SER A 217 -7.17 -9.44 61.46
N TYR A 218 -7.98 -8.44 61.82
CA TYR A 218 -7.73 -7.49 62.90
C TYR A 218 -9.06 -7.07 63.52
#